data_AF-A0A7X5N3S9-F1
#
_entry.id   AF-A0A7X5N3S9-F1
#
_cell.length_a   1.000
_cell.length_b   1.000
_cell.length_c   1.000
_cell.angle_alpha   90.00
_cell.angle_beta   90.00
_cell.angle_gamma   90.00
#
_symmetry.space_group_name_H-M   'P 1'
#
loop_
_entity.id
_entity.type
_entity.pdbx_description
1 polymer ?
#
loop_
_entity_poly.entity_id
_entity_poly.type
_entity_poly.pdbx_seq_one_letter_code
_entity_poly.pdbx_strand_id
1 'polypeptide(L)'
;LAVLDLPEGNAMRAPGEAPGLMALEVAMDEMAEKLDMDPVKFRIVNDTQVDPENPQRPFSQRQLVKCLEDGAKRFDWSKRKAKPASNRDGRWL
;
A
#
# COMPACT_ATOMS: atom_id res chain seq x y z
N LEU A 1 -24.99 -0.54 0.38
CA LEU A 1 -24.83 0.21 1.65
C LEU A 1 -25.82 -0.36 2.65
N ALA A 2 -25.40 -0.57 3.90
CA ALA A 2 -26.31 -0.97 4.96
C ALA A 2 -27.10 0.26 5.44
N VAL A 3 -28.41 0.13 5.60
CA VAL A 3 -29.26 1.21 6.14
C VAL A 3 -29.15 1.18 7.66
N LEU A 4 -28.79 2.32 8.25
CA LEU A 4 -28.61 2.48 9.69
C LEU A 4 -29.22 3.81 10.13
N ASP A 5 -29.75 3.87 11.35
CA ASP A 5 -30.29 5.08 11.97
C ASP A 5 -29.16 5.98 12.51
N LEU A 6 -28.25 6.39 11.63
CA LEU A 6 -27.12 7.26 11.91
C LEU A 6 -27.17 8.52 11.02
N PRO A 7 -26.49 9.61 11.41
CA PRO A 7 -26.31 10.76 10.52
C PRO A 7 -25.69 10.34 9.19
N GLU A 8 -26.11 10.98 8.12
CA GLU A 8 -25.60 10.72 6.77
C GLU A 8 -24.08 10.94 6.71
N GLY A 9 -23.35 9.91 6.29
CA GLY A 9 -21.93 10.04 5.98
C GLY A 9 -21.76 10.88 4.71
N ASN A 10 -20.93 11.91 4.78
CA ASN A 10 -20.68 12.82 3.66
C ASN A 10 -19.21 12.75 3.21
N ALA A 11 -18.90 13.42 2.11
CA ALA A 11 -17.58 13.45 1.50
C ALA A 11 -16.49 13.88 2.50
N MET A 12 -15.42 13.10 2.52
CA MET A 12 -14.17 13.37 3.24
C MET A 12 -13.00 13.19 2.27
N ARG A 13 -11.77 13.55 2.65
CA ARG A 13 -10.61 13.49 1.76
C ARG A 13 -10.43 12.08 1.17
N ALA A 14 -10.48 11.97 -0.16
CA ALA A 14 -10.55 10.71 -0.93
C ALA A 14 -11.82 9.88 -0.59
N PRO A 15 -13.01 10.34 -1.03
CA PRO A 15 -14.30 9.73 -0.69
C PRO A 15 -14.43 8.31 -1.25
N GLY A 16 -14.35 7.32 -0.37
CA GLY A 16 -14.46 5.90 -0.72
C GLY A 16 -13.11 5.26 -1.06
N GLU A 17 -12.17 5.97 -1.69
CA GLU A 17 -10.85 5.42 -1.98
C GLU A 17 -10.02 5.24 -0.72
N ALA A 18 -10.00 6.21 0.21
CA ALA A 18 -9.24 6.07 1.45
C ALA A 18 -9.60 4.80 2.25
N PRO A 19 -10.89 4.53 2.57
CA PRO A 19 -11.25 3.30 3.27
C PRO A 19 -11.10 2.05 2.39
N GLY A 20 -11.34 2.14 1.08
CA GLY A 20 -11.19 1.00 0.17
C GLY A 20 -9.74 0.55 0.01
N LEU A 21 -8.82 1.51 -0.16
CA LEU A 21 -7.38 1.26 -0.31
C LEU A 21 -6.77 0.72 0.98
N MET A 22 -7.27 1.09 2.16
CA MET A 22 -6.80 0.52 3.42
C MET A 22 -6.92 -1.01 3.42
N ALA A 23 -8.10 -1.54 3.06
CA ALA A 23 -8.32 -2.99 3.05
C ALA A 23 -7.42 -3.69 2.01
N LEU A 24 -7.26 -3.08 0.84
CA LEU A 24 -6.36 -3.59 -0.21
C LEU A 24 -4.91 -3.63 0.27
N GLU A 25 -4.40 -2.54 0.86
CA GLU A 25 -3.00 -2.45 1.28
C GLU A 25 -2.67 -3.36 2.47
N VAL A 26 -3.65 -3.65 3.34
CA VAL A 26 -3.54 -4.70 4.35
C VAL A 26 -3.39 -6.08 3.68
N ALA A 27 -4.25 -6.39 2.70
CA ALA A 27 -4.15 -7.65 1.97
C ALA A 27 -2.81 -7.80 1.22
N MET A 28 -2.28 -6.72 0.66
CA MET A 28 -0.96 -6.71 0.02
C MET A 28 0.17 -7.03 1.00
N ASP A 29 0.11 -6.54 2.24
CA ASP A 29 1.11 -6.82 3.27
C ASP A 29 1.01 -8.27 3.76
N GLU A 30 -0.20 -8.76 4.03
CA GLU A 30 -0.42 -10.17 4.40
C GLU A 30 0.06 -11.15 3.33
N MET A 31 -0.13 -10.81 2.05
CA MET A 31 0.36 -11.63 0.94
C MET A 31 1.89 -11.62 0.85
N ALA A 32 2.52 -10.46 1.05
CA ALA A 32 3.98 -10.36 1.10
C ALA A 32 4.55 -11.19 2.26
N GLU A 33 3.93 -11.15 3.44
CA GLU A 33 4.33 -11.97 4.59
C GLU A 33 4.21 -13.47 4.30
N LYS A 34 3.07 -13.93 3.77
CA LYS A 34 2.85 -15.35 3.42
C LYS A 34 3.83 -15.88 2.39
N LEU A 35 4.33 -15.00 1.51
CA LEU A 35 5.31 -15.34 0.47
C LEU A 35 6.77 -15.14 0.91
N ASP A 36 7.01 -14.75 2.17
CA ASP A 36 8.33 -14.36 2.69
C ASP A 36 9.04 -13.34 1.78
N MET A 37 8.26 -12.38 1.25
CA MET A 37 8.73 -11.35 0.34
C MET A 37 8.68 -9.98 1.02
N ASP A 38 9.66 -9.13 0.72
CA ASP A 38 9.61 -7.73 1.14
C ASP A 38 8.36 -7.04 0.54
N PRO A 39 7.54 -6.34 1.36
CA PRO A 39 6.28 -5.77 0.90
C PRO A 39 6.44 -4.62 -0.10
N VAL A 40 7.59 -3.92 -0.11
CA VAL A 40 7.88 -2.90 -1.15
C VAL A 40 8.20 -3.61 -2.46
N LYS A 41 9.04 -4.64 -2.42
CA LYS A 41 9.33 -5.47 -3.60
C LYS A 41 8.08 -6.14 -4.16
N PHE A 42 7.19 -6.64 -3.30
CA PHE A 42 5.93 -7.25 -3.70
C PHE A 42 5.04 -6.26 -4.47
N ARG A 43 4.96 -5.00 -4.03
CA ARG A 43 4.23 -3.95 -4.76
C ARG A 43 4.87 -3.62 -6.11
N ILE A 44 6.20 -3.58 -6.17
CA ILE A 44 6.92 -3.30 -7.43
C ILE A 44 6.67 -4.40 -8.47
N VAL A 45 6.73 -5.68 -8.07
CA VAL A 45 6.51 -6.81 -8.99
C VAL A 45 5.07 -6.86 -9.52
N ASN A 46 4.10 -6.37 -8.74
CA ASN A 46 2.69 -6.34 -9.12
C ASN A 46 2.25 -4.99 -9.74
N ASP A 47 3.17 -4.08 -10.06
CA ASP A 47 2.82 -2.79 -10.65
C ASP A 47 2.33 -2.94 -12.10
N THR A 48 1.28 -2.20 -12.47
CA THR A 48 0.72 -2.21 -13.83
C THR A 48 1.06 -0.92 -14.58
N GLN A 49 1.33 -1.01 -15.88
CA GLN A 49 1.56 0.15 -16.75
C GLN A 49 0.32 0.56 -17.58
N VAL A 50 -0.78 -0.15 -17.37
CA VAL A 50 -2.07 0.06 -18.04
C VAL A 50 -3.18 0.11 -17.00
N ASP A 51 -4.29 0.72 -17.39
CA ASP A 51 -5.55 0.67 -16.66
C ASP A 51 -6.02 -0.80 -16.52
N PRO A 52 -6.14 -1.35 -15.29
CA PRO A 52 -6.58 -2.73 -15.10
C PRO A 52 -7.99 -3.01 -15.64
N GLU A 53 -8.88 -2.00 -15.68
CA GLU A 53 -10.22 -2.16 -16.24
C GLU A 53 -10.24 -2.09 -17.77
N ASN A 54 -9.25 -1.40 -18.36
CA ASN A 54 -9.08 -1.32 -19.81
C ASN A 54 -7.59 -1.42 -20.20
N PRO A 55 -7.06 -2.63 -20.40
CA PRO A 55 -5.64 -2.83 -20.68
C PRO A 55 -5.11 -2.15 -21.95
N GLN A 56 -5.98 -1.70 -22.86
CA GLN A 56 -5.58 -0.94 -24.05
C GLN A 56 -5.23 0.52 -23.73
N ARG A 57 -5.56 1.01 -22.53
CA ARG A 57 -5.27 2.36 -22.07
C ARG A 57 -4.00 2.36 -21.22
N PRO A 58 -2.83 2.74 -21.78
CA PRO A 58 -1.63 2.93 -20.98
C PRO A 58 -1.75 4.18 -20.11
N PHE A 59 -1.09 4.17 -18.96
CA PHE A 59 -0.91 5.40 -18.18
C PHE A 59 -0.03 6.38 -18.96
N SER A 60 -0.38 7.67 -18.94
CA SER A 60 0.44 8.72 -19.55
C SER A 60 1.80 8.86 -18.85
N GLN A 61 1.78 8.82 -17.52
CA GLN A 61 2.97 8.79 -16.69
C GLN A 61 2.64 8.07 -15.38
N ARG A 62 3.44 7.06 -15.04
CA ARG A 62 3.34 6.34 -13.77
C ARG A 62 4.73 6.17 -13.19
N GLN A 63 4.98 6.83 -12.05
CA GLN A 63 6.26 6.76 -11.35
C GLN A 63 6.16 6.03 -10.01
N LEU A 64 5.19 5.13 -9.86
CA LEU A 64 4.96 4.43 -8.58
C LEU A 64 6.21 3.67 -8.12
N VAL A 65 6.82 2.86 -9.00
CA VAL A 65 8.05 2.12 -8.68
C VAL A 65 9.16 3.07 -8.22
N LYS A 66 9.37 4.18 -8.94
CA LYS A 66 10.37 5.19 -8.56
C LYS A 66 10.08 5.79 -7.18
N CYS A 67 8.82 6.14 -6.89
CA CYS A 67 8.41 6.66 -5.59
C CYS A 67 8.65 5.64 -4.47
N LEU A 68 8.38 4.35 -4.72
CA LEU A 68 8.62 3.28 -3.76
C LEU A 68 10.13 3.09 -3.49
N GLU A 69 10.95 3.06 -4.54
CA GLU A 69 12.41 2.94 -4.41
C GLU A 69 13.02 4.15 -3.70
N ASP A 70 12.63 5.36 -4.08
CA ASP A 70 13.12 6.59 -3.47
C ASP A 70 12.66 6.72 -2.01
N GLY A 71 11.41 6.35 -1.72
CA GLY A 71 10.87 6.29 -0.37
C GLY A 71 11.62 5.28 0.49
N ALA A 72 11.83 4.06 -0.01
CA ALA A 72 12.57 3.02 0.68
C ALA A 72 14.03 3.44 0.97
N LYS A 73 14.71 4.10 0.02
CA LYS A 73 16.06 4.63 0.23
C LYS A 73 16.09 5.72 1.30
N ARG A 74 15.19 6.71 1.20
CA ARG A 74 15.15 7.85 2.15
C ARG A 74 14.74 7.42 3.55
N PHE A 75 13.91 6.39 3.67
CA PHE A 75 13.47 5.82 4.93
C PHE A 75 14.46 4.78 5.48
N ASP A 76 15.56 4.48 4.77
CA ASP A 76 16.55 3.47 5.19
C ASP A 76 15.92 2.08 5.38
N TRP A 77 14.97 1.75 4.50
CA TRP A 77 14.13 0.54 4.58
C TRP A 77 14.93 -0.76 4.55
N SER A 78 16.15 -0.74 4.00
CA SER A 78 17.05 -1.90 4.00
C SER A 78 17.43 -2.38 5.41
N LYS A 79 17.30 -1.53 6.43
CA LYS A 79 17.52 -1.90 7.84
C LYS A 79 16.29 -2.53 8.51
N ARG A 80 15.15 -2.61 7.81
CA ARG A 80 13.93 -3.24 8.34
C ARG A 80 14.22 -4.68 8.73
N LYS A 81 13.72 -5.07 9.89
CA LYS A 81 13.61 -6.47 10.28
C LYS A 81 12.26 -7.01 9.82
N ALA A 82 12.27 -8.12 9.09
CA ALA A 82 11.06 -8.71 8.51
C ALA A 82 10.05 -9.19 9.57
N LYS A 83 10.56 -9.67 10.72
CA LYS A 83 9.72 -10.15 11.82
C LYS A 83 9.01 -8.98 12.51
N PRO A 84 7.67 -8.99 12.62
CA PRO A 84 6.94 -7.97 13.38
C PRO A 84 7.45 -7.83 14.82
N ALA A 85 7.31 -6.63 15.38
CA ALA A 85 7.71 -6.30 16.77
C ALA A 85 9.17 -6.65 17.14
N SER A 86 10.08 -6.65 16.15
CA SER A 86 11.51 -7.00 16.37
C SER A 86 12.46 -5.80 16.33
N ASN A 87 11.97 -4.62 15.94
CA ASN A 87 12.72 -3.38 16.04
C ASN A 87 12.77 -2.90 17.51
N ARG A 88 13.81 -2.14 17.81
CA ARG A 88 14.01 -1.45 19.09
C ARG A 88 14.78 -0.18 18.77
N ASP A 89 14.25 0.96 19.19
CA ASP A 89 14.93 2.25 19.06
C ASP A 89 15.05 2.90 20.44
N GLY A 90 16.22 2.71 21.06
CA GLY A 90 16.47 3.14 22.43
C GLY A 90 15.51 2.51 23.44
N ARG A 91 14.58 3.32 23.97
CA ARG A 91 13.54 2.88 24.93
C ARG A 91 12.21 2.51 24.26
N TRP A 92 12.10 2.63 22.93
CA TRP A 92 10.91 2.31 22.16
C TRP A 92 11.04 0.92 21.51
N LEU A 93 9.93 0.19 21.42
CA LEU A 93 9.77 -1.03 20.63
C LEU A 93 9.39 -0.66 19.19
#